data_AF-A0A1V4DMV6-F1
#
_entry.id   AF-A0A1V4DMV6-F1
#
_cell.length_a   1.000
_cell.length_b   1.000
_cell.length_c   1.000
_cell.angle_alpha   90.00
_cell.angle_beta   90.00
_cell.angle_gamma   90.00
#
_symmetry.space_group_name_H-M   'P 1'
#
loop_
_entity.id
_entity.type
_entity.pdbx_description
1 polymer ?
#
loop_
_entity_poly.entity_id
_entity_poly.type
_entity_poly.pdbx_seq_one_letter_code
_entity_poly.pdbx_strand_id
1 'polypeptide(L)'
;MTALRPERESEASYGEQQPYEPYEPYVPPLDDETVALRLSDLSERIGEATSASGASSATGVTESPTGGRAARRKAAKRRGGRHGAGASPSTGPAEPSAGEVSSAPLSRVEARRRAKARKPSPGVLVSRAIGEVFITTGVLMLLFVTYQLWWTNVRAHAQAGKEASNLQEEWESGKRAPGEFAPGQGFALLHIPKLDVVVPIAEGVSNKKVLDRGMVGHYSEGPLKTAMPGAKSGNFGLAGHRNTHGEPFRYINRLSKGDEIVVETQDDYYVYKMTSSLPVTSPSNTSVLNPVPPQSGFKEPGRYITLTTCTPEFTSKYRLIVWGKMVEERPRSKGKPDALVN
;
A
#
# COMPACT_ATOMS: atom_id res chain seq x y z
N MET A 1 45.51 -71.62 11.78
CA MET A 1 45.35 -70.38 12.56
C MET A 1 46.57 -69.51 12.30
N THR A 2 46.32 -68.25 11.95
CA THR A 2 47.24 -67.10 12.05
C THR A 2 48.41 -67.01 11.06
N ALA A 3 48.18 -66.31 9.95
CA ALA A 3 49.22 -65.69 9.14
C ALA A 3 49.49 -64.26 9.66
N LEU A 4 50.76 -63.97 9.94
CA LEU A 4 51.29 -62.67 10.36
C LEU A 4 51.30 -61.70 9.18
N ARG A 5 50.76 -60.49 9.39
CA ARG A 5 50.82 -59.35 8.45
C ARG A 5 51.56 -58.20 9.14
N PRO A 6 52.56 -57.57 8.51
CA PRO A 6 53.33 -56.48 9.12
C PRO A 6 52.61 -55.13 9.02
N GLU A 7 52.79 -54.35 10.09
CA GLU A 7 52.88 -52.88 10.26
C GLU A 7 52.36 -51.98 9.12
N ARG A 8 51.46 -51.05 9.47
CA ARG A 8 51.09 -49.89 8.65
C ARG A 8 51.48 -48.63 9.43
N GLU A 9 52.49 -47.94 8.92
CA GLU A 9 53.01 -46.68 9.43
C GLU A 9 51.94 -45.56 9.41
N SER A 10 51.97 -44.79 10.48
CA SER A 10 51.29 -43.53 10.69
C SER A 10 52.14 -42.37 10.17
N GLU A 11 51.62 -41.56 9.25
CA GLU A 11 52.05 -40.16 9.14
C GLU A 11 50.85 -39.26 8.86
N ALA A 12 50.56 -38.42 9.84
CA ALA A 12 49.66 -37.29 9.75
C ALA A 12 50.42 -36.12 9.11
N SER A 13 49.94 -35.64 7.95
CA SER A 13 50.47 -34.41 7.34
C SER A 13 49.77 -33.20 7.96
N TYR A 14 50.57 -32.38 8.63
CA TYR A 14 50.22 -31.10 9.23
C TYR A 14 49.98 -30.03 8.15
N GLY A 15 49.05 -29.12 8.45
CA GLY A 15 48.50 -28.14 7.51
C GLY A 15 49.41 -26.99 7.11
N GLU A 16 49.09 -26.44 5.94
CA GLU A 16 49.65 -25.21 5.41
C GLU A 16 48.73 -24.04 5.80
N GLN A 17 49.24 -23.14 6.64
CA GLN A 17 48.58 -21.92 7.09
C GLN A 17 48.66 -20.85 6.00
N GLN A 18 47.51 -20.35 5.53
CA GLN A 18 47.45 -19.14 4.71
C GLN A 18 47.61 -17.88 5.60
N PRO A 19 48.26 -16.81 5.11
CA PRO A 19 48.47 -15.58 5.89
C PRO A 19 47.16 -14.84 6.16
N TYR A 20 47.04 -14.32 7.38
CA TYR A 20 45.93 -13.49 7.84
C TYR A 20 46.07 -12.05 7.32
N GLU A 21 45.12 -11.58 6.50
CA GLU A 21 45.01 -10.16 6.15
C GLU A 21 44.24 -9.37 7.24
N PRO A 22 44.70 -8.17 7.62
CA PRO A 22 43.98 -7.34 8.59
C PRO A 22 42.67 -6.79 8.01
N TYR A 23 41.61 -6.84 8.81
CA TYR A 23 40.29 -6.29 8.48
C TYR A 23 40.31 -4.75 8.59
N GLU A 24 40.19 -4.04 7.47
CA GLU A 24 39.82 -2.63 7.47
C GLU A 24 38.28 -2.49 7.58
N PRO A 25 37.76 -1.73 8.56
CA PRO A 25 36.33 -1.49 8.65
C PRO A 25 35.85 -0.63 7.48
N TYR A 26 34.87 -1.15 6.75
CA TYR A 26 34.21 -0.46 5.65
C TYR A 26 33.51 0.82 6.14
N VAL A 27 33.97 1.98 5.66
CA VAL A 27 33.31 3.27 5.81
C VAL A 27 32.59 3.56 4.49
N PRO A 28 31.24 3.63 4.46
CA PRO A 28 30.53 3.97 3.24
C PRO A 28 30.86 5.41 2.82
N PRO A 29 30.92 5.71 1.51
CA PRO A 29 31.11 7.07 1.02
C PRO A 29 29.99 7.98 1.55
N LEU A 30 30.34 9.23 1.86
CA LEU A 30 29.36 10.24 2.26
C LEU A 30 28.53 10.63 1.04
N ASP A 31 27.29 10.16 1.01
CA ASP A 31 26.33 10.52 -0.02
C ASP A 31 25.89 11.98 0.20
N ASP A 32 26.14 12.85 -0.78
CA ASP A 32 25.80 14.29 -0.74
C ASP A 32 24.30 14.55 -0.47
N GLU A 33 23.42 13.56 -0.69
CA GLU A 33 21.99 13.63 -0.36
C GLU A 33 21.69 13.66 1.15
N THR A 34 22.57 13.11 2.00
CA THR A 34 22.35 13.10 3.46
C THR A 34 22.64 14.44 4.14
N VAL A 35 23.41 15.31 3.49
CA VAL A 35 23.68 16.68 3.98
C VAL A 35 22.47 17.60 3.72
N ALA A 36 21.76 17.39 2.59
CA ALA A 36 20.57 18.16 2.26
C ALA A 36 19.41 17.94 3.25
N LEU A 37 19.26 16.71 3.77
CA LEU A 37 18.19 16.38 4.72
C LEU A 37 18.40 16.96 6.13
N ARG A 38 19.65 17.25 6.53
CA ARG A 38 19.92 17.89 7.83
C ARG A 38 19.69 19.40 7.85
N LEU A 39 19.68 20.06 6.68
CA LEU A 39 19.43 21.51 6.58
C LEU A 39 17.92 21.83 6.49
N SER A 40 17.12 20.95 5.90
CA SER A 40 15.65 21.10 5.81
C SER A 40 14.96 21.05 7.17
N ASP A 41 15.43 20.17 8.06
CA ASP A 41 14.83 19.90 9.37
C ASP A 41 15.05 21.06 10.38
N LEU A 42 16.02 21.93 10.10
CA LEU A 42 16.28 23.17 10.86
C LEU A 42 15.41 24.34 10.39
N SER A 43 14.97 24.35 9.12
CA SER A 43 14.11 25.40 8.58
C SER A 43 12.64 25.22 9.00
N GLU A 44 12.17 23.99 9.18
CA GLU A 44 10.79 23.72 9.61
C GLU A 44 10.56 23.98 11.10
N ARG A 45 11.60 23.85 11.95
CA ARG A 45 11.47 24.11 13.40
C ARG A 45 11.38 25.60 13.79
N ILE A 46 11.61 26.53 12.86
CA ILE A 46 11.56 27.98 13.13
C ILE A 46 10.21 28.59 12.70
N GLY A 47 9.40 27.88 11.90
CA GLY A 47 8.18 28.43 11.29
C GLY A 47 6.88 28.29 12.10
N GLU A 48 6.84 27.44 13.13
CA GLU A 48 5.58 27.06 13.79
C GLU A 48 5.51 27.54 15.24
N ALA A 49 5.53 28.86 15.41
CA ALA A 49 5.09 29.51 16.63
C ALA A 49 4.46 30.85 16.27
N THR A 50 3.14 30.88 16.08
CA THR A 50 2.26 31.98 16.53
C THR A 50 0.81 31.74 16.13
N SER A 51 -0.08 32.04 17.07
CA SER A 51 -1.51 32.39 16.91
C SER A 51 -2.54 31.29 17.24
N ALA A 52 -2.79 31.17 18.55
CA ALA A 52 -4.04 30.68 19.10
C ALA A 52 -4.87 31.86 19.63
N SER A 53 -6.14 31.95 19.22
CA SER A 53 -7.25 32.64 19.92
C SER A 53 -8.54 32.11 19.27
N GLY A 54 -9.60 31.69 19.95
CA GLY A 54 -10.07 31.98 21.30
C GLY A 54 -11.59 32.08 21.18
N ALA A 55 -12.30 31.01 21.50
CA ALA A 55 -13.77 30.96 21.46
C ALA A 55 -14.37 31.75 22.63
N SER A 56 -15.50 32.42 22.40
CA SER A 56 -16.46 32.71 23.47
C SER A 56 -17.88 32.88 22.92
N SER A 57 -18.78 32.17 23.60
CA SER A 57 -20.21 32.10 23.41
C SER A 57 -20.92 33.17 24.26
N ALA A 58 -22.01 33.75 23.77
CA ALA A 58 -23.07 34.31 24.61
C ALA A 58 -24.42 34.32 23.87
N THR A 59 -25.38 33.57 24.41
CA THR A 59 -26.84 33.74 24.38
C THR A 59 -27.21 35.12 24.96
N GLY A 60 -28.33 35.80 24.71
CA GLY A 60 -29.59 35.61 24.01
C GLY A 60 -30.58 36.66 24.58
N VAL A 61 -31.63 37.03 23.83
CA VAL A 61 -33.01 37.38 24.25
C VAL A 61 -33.71 38.23 23.18
N THR A 62 -34.98 37.91 23.04
CA THR A 62 -36.04 38.19 22.06
C THR A 62 -36.56 39.62 21.97
N GLU A 63 -37.12 39.98 20.80
CA GLU A 63 -38.54 40.34 20.64
C GLU A 63 -38.97 40.39 19.16
N SER A 64 -40.19 39.92 18.88
CA SER A 64 -40.88 39.97 17.58
C SER A 64 -41.80 41.20 17.52
N PRO A 65 -42.21 41.66 16.33
CA PRO A 65 -43.63 41.40 16.01
C PRO A 65 -43.96 41.11 14.53
N THR A 66 -44.93 40.19 14.37
CA THR A 66 -46.07 40.16 13.44
C THR A 66 -45.92 40.60 11.97
N GLY A 67 -46.17 39.67 11.03
CA GLY A 67 -46.55 39.99 9.64
C GLY A 67 -46.66 38.76 8.74
N GLY A 68 -47.88 38.46 8.27
CA GLY A 68 -48.31 37.16 7.71
C GLY A 68 -47.76 36.71 6.35
N ARG A 69 -48.03 35.42 6.06
CA ARG A 69 -47.58 34.57 4.94
C ARG A 69 -48.08 34.97 3.54
N ALA A 70 -48.38 36.24 3.29
CA ALA A 70 -48.87 36.73 1.99
C ALA A 70 -47.97 37.79 1.34
N ALA A 71 -46.83 38.15 1.94
CA ALA A 71 -45.90 39.15 1.39
C ALA A 71 -44.63 38.56 0.72
N ARG A 72 -44.42 37.23 0.74
CA ARG A 72 -43.19 36.59 0.24
C ARG A 72 -43.25 36.07 -1.20
N ARG A 73 -44.22 36.53 -2.00
CA ARG A 73 -44.39 36.08 -3.40
C ARG A 73 -44.72 37.24 -4.34
N LYS A 74 -43.95 38.33 -4.29
CA LYS A 74 -43.98 39.40 -5.30
C LYS A 74 -42.74 40.31 -5.24
N ALA A 75 -41.55 39.73 -5.36
CA ALA A 75 -40.30 40.49 -5.56
C ALA A 75 -39.27 39.76 -6.45
N ALA A 76 -39.73 38.87 -7.34
CA ALA A 76 -38.91 38.18 -8.32
C ALA A 76 -39.49 38.35 -9.73
N LYS A 77 -39.72 39.61 -10.13
CA LYS A 77 -39.87 40.03 -11.54
C LYS A 77 -40.11 41.52 -11.56
N ARG A 78 -39.03 42.31 -11.66
CA ARG A 78 -38.94 43.57 -12.42
C ARG A 78 -37.65 44.30 -12.06
N ARG A 79 -36.98 44.76 -13.12
CA ARG A 79 -35.78 45.63 -13.16
C ARG A 79 -34.47 44.95 -12.71
N GLY A 80 -33.47 44.72 -13.56
CA GLY A 80 -33.19 45.31 -14.87
C GLY A 80 -32.90 46.81 -14.74
N GLY A 81 -31.64 47.19 -14.50
CA GLY A 81 -31.21 48.60 -14.56
C GLY A 81 -30.05 48.98 -13.63
N ARG A 82 -28.83 48.76 -14.12
CA ARG A 82 -27.62 49.60 -14.08
C ARG A 82 -27.56 50.90 -13.21
N HIS A 83 -26.49 50.96 -12.40
CA HIS A 83 -25.64 52.10 -11.92
C HIS A 83 -26.00 52.97 -10.70
N GLY A 84 -25.00 53.18 -9.82
CA GLY A 84 -24.89 54.31 -8.88
C GLY A 84 -24.06 54.03 -7.62
N ALA A 85 -23.02 54.85 -7.36
CA ALA A 85 -21.87 54.66 -6.48
C ALA A 85 -22.04 55.02 -4.99
N GLY A 86 -21.03 54.66 -4.17
CA GLY A 86 -20.79 55.22 -2.82
C GLY A 86 -19.44 54.79 -2.24
N ALA A 87 -18.44 55.69 -2.31
CA ALA A 87 -17.15 55.59 -1.61
C ALA A 87 -16.77 56.96 -1.02
N SER A 88 -16.10 56.96 0.14
CA SER A 88 -15.22 58.02 0.69
C SER A 88 -14.62 57.58 2.04
N PRO A 89 -13.52 58.16 2.54
CA PRO A 89 -12.36 58.73 1.82
C PRO A 89 -11.00 58.36 2.48
N SER A 90 -9.89 58.53 1.76
CA SER A 90 -8.57 58.74 2.37
C SER A 90 -7.81 59.84 1.61
N THR A 91 -7.19 60.70 2.40
CA THR A 91 -6.68 62.03 2.06
C THR A 91 -5.18 61.99 1.73
N GLY A 92 -4.78 62.61 0.61
CA GLY A 92 -3.38 62.87 0.23
C GLY A 92 -3.34 63.96 -0.85
N PRO A 93 -2.31 64.83 -0.88
CA PRO A 93 -2.41 66.17 -1.48
C PRO A 93 -2.44 66.18 -3.00
N ALA A 94 -3.14 67.17 -3.52
CA ALA A 94 -3.52 67.37 -4.91
C ALA A 94 -2.35 67.80 -5.81
N GLU A 95 -2.12 67.05 -6.89
CA GLU A 95 -1.53 67.53 -8.14
C GLU A 95 -2.63 67.62 -9.21
N PRO A 96 -2.62 68.64 -10.09
CA PRO A 96 -3.69 68.85 -11.06
C PRO A 96 -3.49 67.92 -12.25
N SER A 97 -4.22 66.80 -12.29
CA SER A 97 -4.30 65.95 -13.47
C SER A 97 -5.36 66.49 -14.44
N ALA A 98 -4.92 66.70 -15.67
CA ALA A 98 -5.63 67.31 -16.76
C ALA A 98 -6.92 66.56 -17.15
N GLY A 99 -7.99 67.34 -17.37
CA GLY A 99 -8.96 67.15 -18.45
C GLY A 99 -9.72 65.83 -18.48
N GLU A 100 -10.92 65.84 -17.90
CA GLU A 100 -12.04 65.02 -18.40
C GLU A 100 -12.33 65.40 -19.86
N VAL A 101 -11.73 64.66 -20.78
CA VAL A 101 -12.14 64.72 -22.19
C VAL A 101 -13.39 63.86 -22.31
N SER A 102 -14.54 64.54 -22.37
CA SER A 102 -15.80 63.99 -22.88
C SER A 102 -15.52 63.24 -24.19
N SER A 103 -15.45 61.90 -24.12
CA SER A 103 -15.18 61.09 -25.30
C SER A 103 -16.39 61.18 -26.24
N ALA A 104 -16.18 61.80 -27.40
CA ALA A 104 -17.14 61.90 -28.48
C ALA A 104 -17.77 60.53 -28.83
N PRO A 105 -19.01 60.49 -29.36
CA PRO A 105 -19.60 59.24 -29.82
C PRO A 105 -18.72 58.64 -30.91
N LEU A 106 -18.04 57.55 -30.58
CA LEU A 106 -17.12 56.87 -31.49
C LEU A 106 -17.83 56.54 -32.79
N SER A 107 -17.17 56.87 -33.90
CA SER A 107 -17.66 56.53 -35.24
C SER A 107 -17.97 55.03 -35.32
N ARG A 108 -18.99 54.66 -36.12
CA ARG A 108 -19.35 53.25 -36.40
C ARG A 108 -18.13 52.41 -36.80
N VAL A 109 -17.10 53.05 -37.36
CA VAL A 109 -15.82 52.45 -37.76
C VAL A 109 -14.89 52.22 -36.56
N GLU A 110 -14.80 53.16 -35.62
CA GLU A 110 -13.97 53.05 -34.41
C GLU A 110 -14.56 52.05 -33.41
N ALA A 111 -15.88 52.02 -33.29
CA ALA A 111 -16.60 50.99 -32.53
C ALA A 111 -16.36 49.59 -33.11
N ARG A 112 -16.32 49.44 -34.45
CA ARG A 112 -15.97 48.18 -35.14
C ARG A 112 -14.50 47.79 -34.95
N ARG A 113 -13.58 48.76 -34.93
CA ARG A 113 -12.14 48.52 -34.70
C ARG A 113 -11.87 48.02 -33.28
N ARG A 114 -12.47 48.66 -32.27
CA ARG A 114 -12.40 48.22 -30.86
C ARG A 114 -13.10 46.87 -30.65
N ALA A 115 -14.18 46.57 -31.37
CA ALA A 115 -14.81 45.25 -31.35
C ALA A 115 -13.94 44.13 -31.96
N LYS A 116 -13.12 44.44 -32.98
CA LYS A 116 -12.12 43.50 -33.52
C LYS A 116 -10.94 43.27 -32.56
N ALA A 117 -10.50 44.30 -31.84
CA ALA A 117 -9.42 44.19 -30.83
C ALA A 117 -9.82 43.41 -29.56
N ARG A 118 -11.13 43.21 -29.33
CA ARG A 118 -11.67 42.39 -28.24
C ARG A 118 -11.79 40.90 -28.57
N LYS A 119 -11.45 40.50 -29.80
CA LYS A 119 -11.45 39.08 -30.17
C LYS A 119 -10.19 38.45 -29.57
N PRO A 120 -10.29 37.37 -28.76
CA PRO A 120 -9.13 36.69 -28.23
C PRO A 120 -8.21 36.31 -29.39
N SER A 121 -6.90 36.56 -29.23
CA SER A 121 -5.96 36.25 -30.30
C SER A 121 -6.04 34.74 -30.62
N PRO A 122 -5.83 34.32 -31.88
CA PRO A 122 -5.81 32.91 -32.24
C PRO A 122 -4.86 32.09 -31.35
N GLY A 123 -3.74 32.68 -30.91
CA GLY A 123 -2.80 32.06 -29.96
C GLY A 123 -3.36 31.85 -28.55
N VAL A 124 -4.24 32.74 -28.06
CA VAL A 124 -4.94 32.55 -26.78
C VAL A 124 -5.97 31.41 -26.87
N LEU A 125 -6.64 31.26 -28.02
CA LEU A 125 -7.56 30.14 -28.24
C LEU A 125 -6.84 28.80 -28.34
N VAL A 126 -5.71 28.75 -29.06
CA VAL A 126 -4.87 27.55 -29.19
C VAL A 126 -4.26 27.15 -27.85
N SER A 127 -3.69 28.09 -27.10
CA SER A 127 -3.14 27.79 -25.76
C SER A 127 -4.20 27.33 -24.77
N ARG A 128 -5.43 27.87 -24.83
CA ARG A 128 -6.55 27.38 -24.03
C ARG A 128 -6.94 25.94 -24.40
N ALA A 129 -7.02 25.62 -25.69
CA ALA A 129 -7.34 24.27 -26.14
C ALA A 129 -6.26 23.26 -25.72
N ILE A 130 -4.98 23.64 -25.84
CA ILE A 130 -3.85 22.82 -25.36
C ILE A 130 -3.96 22.62 -23.85
N GLY A 131 -4.16 23.69 -23.08
CA GLY A 131 -4.33 23.61 -21.62
C GLY A 131 -5.49 22.71 -21.20
N GLU A 132 -6.62 22.79 -21.89
CA GLU A 132 -7.78 21.94 -21.63
C GLU A 132 -7.50 20.46 -21.91
N VAL A 133 -6.76 20.14 -22.99
CA VAL A 133 -6.31 18.77 -23.29
C VAL A 133 -5.37 18.25 -22.21
N PHE A 134 -4.42 19.07 -21.74
CA PHE A 134 -3.51 18.67 -20.65
C PHE A 134 -4.25 18.47 -19.32
N ILE A 135 -5.20 19.35 -18.97
CA ILE A 135 -6.01 19.23 -17.75
C ILE A 135 -6.87 17.97 -17.81
N THR A 136 -7.59 17.74 -18.92
CA THR A 136 -8.45 16.56 -19.08
C THR A 136 -7.64 15.27 -19.04
N THR A 137 -6.47 15.25 -19.69
CA THR A 137 -5.55 14.11 -19.64
C THR A 137 -5.05 13.87 -18.22
N GLY A 138 -4.63 14.91 -17.50
CA GLY A 138 -4.18 14.81 -16.11
C GLY A 138 -5.27 14.28 -15.18
N VAL A 139 -6.50 14.80 -15.30
CA VAL A 139 -7.67 14.30 -14.54
C VAL A 139 -7.95 12.83 -14.85
N LEU A 140 -7.88 12.43 -16.12
CA LEU A 140 -8.09 11.05 -16.53
C LEU A 140 -7.02 10.12 -15.93
N MET A 141 -5.75 10.55 -15.93
CA MET A 141 -4.67 9.79 -15.29
C MET A 141 -4.86 9.67 -13.78
N LEU A 142 -5.26 10.74 -13.09
CA LEU A 142 -5.55 10.69 -11.65
C LEU A 142 -6.72 9.76 -11.32
N LEU A 143 -7.80 9.80 -12.11
CA LEU A 143 -8.92 8.88 -11.98
C LEU A 143 -8.50 7.44 -12.24
N PHE A 144 -7.65 7.20 -13.23
CA PHE A 144 -7.12 5.87 -13.53
C PHE A 144 -6.29 5.31 -12.37
N VAL A 145 -5.39 6.10 -11.79
CA VAL A 145 -4.59 5.68 -10.61
C VAL A 145 -5.50 5.37 -9.42
N THR A 146 -6.50 6.22 -9.17
CA THR A 146 -7.48 6.00 -8.09
C THR A 146 -8.27 4.71 -8.31
N TYR A 147 -8.71 4.45 -9.55
CA TYR A 147 -9.38 3.21 -9.92
C TYR A 147 -8.49 1.98 -9.69
N GLN A 148 -7.21 2.05 -10.09
CA GLN A 148 -6.25 0.96 -9.88
C GLN A 148 -6.06 0.62 -8.40
N LEU A 149 -6.04 1.61 -7.51
CA LEU A 149 -5.84 1.38 -6.07
C LEU A 149 -7.11 0.96 -5.34
N TRP A 150 -8.26 1.53 -5.68
CA TRP A 150 -9.50 1.29 -4.94
C TRP A 150 -10.32 0.16 -5.52
N TRP A 151 -10.63 0.20 -6.83
CA TRP A 151 -11.58 -0.74 -7.42
C TRP A 151 -11.02 -2.15 -7.53
N THR A 152 -9.73 -2.30 -7.83
CA THR A 152 -9.09 -3.62 -7.90
C THR A 152 -9.08 -4.32 -6.55
N ASN A 153 -8.88 -3.56 -5.45
CA ASN A 153 -8.96 -4.07 -4.08
C ASN A 153 -10.36 -4.56 -3.74
N VAL A 154 -11.39 -3.75 -4.06
CA VAL A 154 -12.80 -4.14 -3.83
C VAL A 154 -13.14 -5.43 -4.60
N ARG A 155 -12.78 -5.50 -5.89
CA ARG A 155 -13.03 -6.69 -6.72
C ARG A 155 -12.30 -7.92 -6.18
N ALA A 156 -11.06 -7.76 -5.73
CA ALA A 156 -10.26 -8.85 -5.21
C ALA A 156 -10.81 -9.37 -3.86
N HIS A 157 -11.24 -8.49 -2.95
CA HIS A 157 -11.92 -8.93 -1.72
C HIS A 157 -13.21 -9.69 -2.03
N ALA A 158 -13.99 -9.26 -3.02
CA ALA A 158 -15.19 -9.99 -3.44
C ALA A 158 -14.86 -11.38 -4.01
N GLN A 159 -13.78 -11.50 -4.79
CA GLN A 159 -13.33 -12.79 -5.32
C GLN A 159 -12.79 -13.69 -4.21
N ALA A 160 -11.88 -13.18 -3.37
CA ALA A 160 -11.34 -13.91 -2.22
C ALA A 160 -12.42 -14.36 -1.24
N GLY A 161 -13.40 -13.50 -0.94
CA GLY A 161 -14.52 -13.84 -0.06
C GLY A 161 -15.43 -14.93 -0.65
N LYS A 162 -15.67 -14.91 -1.97
CA LYS A 162 -16.38 -15.98 -2.66
C LYS A 162 -15.61 -17.30 -2.59
N GLU A 163 -14.30 -17.29 -2.87
CA GLU A 163 -13.48 -18.51 -2.77
C GLU A 163 -13.39 -19.02 -1.34
N ALA A 164 -13.29 -18.15 -0.33
CA ALA A 164 -13.32 -18.54 1.07
C ALA A 164 -14.65 -19.23 1.45
N SER A 165 -15.77 -18.67 1.01
CA SER A 165 -17.10 -19.24 1.26
C SER A 165 -17.27 -20.59 0.56
N ASN A 166 -16.84 -20.70 -0.70
CA ASN A 166 -16.87 -21.95 -1.46
C ASN A 166 -16.02 -23.04 -0.78
N LEU A 167 -14.82 -22.70 -0.29
CA LEU A 167 -13.96 -23.64 0.43
C LEU A 167 -14.62 -24.14 1.70
N GLN A 168 -15.21 -23.23 2.49
CA GLN A 168 -15.92 -23.62 3.71
C GLN A 168 -17.13 -24.51 3.40
N GLU A 169 -17.93 -24.19 2.38
CA GLU A 169 -19.06 -25.01 1.94
C GLU A 169 -18.60 -26.39 1.45
N GLU A 170 -17.51 -26.45 0.68
CA GLU A 170 -16.94 -27.72 0.21
C GLU A 170 -16.48 -28.60 1.38
N TRP A 171 -15.82 -28.00 2.37
CA TRP A 171 -15.40 -28.70 3.59
C TRP A 171 -16.59 -29.19 4.41
N GLU A 172 -17.64 -28.40 4.56
CA GLU A 172 -18.88 -28.78 5.25
C GLU A 172 -19.64 -29.89 4.52
N SER A 173 -19.61 -29.89 3.19
CA SER A 173 -20.23 -30.93 2.37
C SER A 173 -19.47 -32.27 2.39
N GLY A 174 -18.29 -32.31 3.01
CA GLY A 174 -17.44 -33.51 3.09
C GLY A 174 -16.86 -33.94 1.75
N LYS A 175 -16.97 -33.11 0.70
CA LYS A 175 -16.29 -33.34 -0.58
C LYS A 175 -14.80 -33.15 -0.37
N ARG A 176 -14.11 -34.26 -0.12
CA ARG A 176 -12.66 -34.30 0.04
C ARG A 176 -12.04 -34.28 -1.35
N ALA A 177 -11.13 -33.35 -1.61
CA ALA A 177 -10.14 -33.48 -2.68
C ALA A 177 -8.78 -33.85 -2.06
N PRO A 178 -8.55 -35.10 -1.63
CA PRO A 178 -7.22 -35.49 -1.18
C PRO A 178 -6.30 -35.57 -2.38
N GLY A 179 -5.22 -34.80 -2.38
CA GLY A 179 -4.22 -34.91 -3.43
C GLY A 179 -3.42 -33.63 -3.66
N GLU A 180 -2.75 -33.60 -4.80
CA GLU A 180 -2.03 -32.43 -5.31
C GLU A 180 -3.05 -31.46 -5.90
N PHE A 181 -3.04 -30.21 -5.44
CA PHE A 181 -3.97 -29.17 -5.87
C PHE A 181 -3.61 -28.68 -7.28
N ALA A 182 -4.61 -28.38 -8.10
CA ALA A 182 -4.37 -27.81 -9.41
C ALA A 182 -3.87 -26.35 -9.28
N PRO A 183 -3.02 -25.85 -10.20
CA PRO A 183 -2.61 -24.45 -10.17
C PRO A 183 -3.78 -23.47 -10.20
N GLY A 184 -3.90 -22.63 -9.18
CA GLY A 184 -4.99 -21.69 -8.97
C GLY A 184 -6.15 -22.22 -8.12
N GLN A 185 -6.11 -23.50 -7.69
CA GLN A 185 -7.11 -24.08 -6.81
C GLN A 185 -6.86 -23.64 -5.37
N GLY A 186 -7.87 -23.05 -4.74
CA GLY A 186 -7.88 -22.79 -3.30
C GLY A 186 -7.87 -24.09 -2.50
N PHE A 187 -7.13 -24.13 -1.39
CA PHE A 187 -7.07 -25.32 -0.55
C PHE A 187 -7.04 -25.06 0.96
N ALA A 188 -6.80 -23.81 1.37
CA ALA A 188 -6.72 -23.42 2.77
C ALA A 188 -7.13 -21.95 2.94
N LEU A 189 -7.37 -21.56 4.18
CA LEU A 189 -7.52 -20.16 4.59
C LEU A 189 -6.33 -19.77 5.46
N LEU A 190 -5.75 -18.61 5.18
CA LEU A 190 -4.75 -17.96 6.01
C LEU A 190 -5.43 -16.93 6.90
N HIS A 191 -5.20 -17.03 8.20
CA HIS A 191 -5.64 -16.08 9.21
C HIS A 191 -4.42 -15.42 9.86
N ILE A 192 -4.44 -14.09 9.95
CA ILE A 192 -3.45 -13.32 10.71
C ILE A 192 -4.22 -12.36 11.63
N PRO A 193 -4.61 -12.81 12.85
CA PRO A 193 -5.54 -12.06 13.71
C PRO A 193 -5.12 -10.63 13.99
N LYS A 194 -3.83 -10.39 14.30
CA LYS A 194 -3.29 -9.05 14.57
C LYS A 194 -3.47 -8.06 13.41
N LEU A 195 -3.55 -8.57 12.17
CA LEU A 195 -3.69 -7.75 10.97
C LEU A 195 -5.12 -7.74 10.42
N ASP A 196 -6.06 -8.44 11.06
CA ASP A 196 -7.42 -8.65 10.58
C ASP A 196 -7.46 -9.21 9.14
N VAL A 197 -6.56 -10.16 8.86
CA VAL A 197 -6.46 -10.81 7.55
C VAL A 197 -7.09 -12.19 7.61
N VAL A 198 -8.06 -12.42 6.73
CA VAL A 198 -8.58 -13.75 6.37
C VAL A 198 -8.58 -13.85 4.86
N VAL A 199 -7.75 -14.74 4.31
CA VAL A 199 -7.55 -14.83 2.85
C VAL A 199 -7.37 -16.27 2.39
N PRO A 200 -7.95 -16.68 1.25
CA PRO A 200 -7.69 -18.00 0.68
C PRO A 200 -6.23 -18.18 0.25
N ILE A 201 -5.71 -19.36 0.52
CA ILE A 201 -4.45 -19.87 -0.02
C ILE A 201 -4.80 -20.74 -1.23
N ALA A 202 -4.22 -20.45 -2.37
CA ALA A 202 -4.30 -21.27 -3.56
C ALA A 202 -2.93 -21.82 -3.98
N GLU A 203 -2.95 -22.91 -4.72
CA GLU A 203 -1.74 -23.55 -5.22
C GLU A 203 -1.14 -22.72 -6.38
N GLY A 204 0.15 -22.41 -6.28
CA GLY A 204 0.88 -21.61 -7.27
C GLY A 204 0.86 -20.11 -6.99
N VAL A 205 1.81 -19.39 -7.61
CA VAL A 205 2.03 -17.94 -7.40
C VAL A 205 1.75 -17.11 -8.65
N SER A 206 0.86 -17.60 -9.52
CA SER A 206 0.48 -16.90 -10.75
C SER A 206 -0.31 -15.63 -10.44
N ASN A 207 0.08 -14.49 -11.04
CA ASN A 207 -0.68 -13.24 -10.94
C ASN A 207 -2.15 -13.44 -11.35
N LYS A 208 -2.39 -13.92 -12.58
CA LYS A 208 -3.75 -13.99 -13.15
C LYS A 208 -4.66 -15.02 -12.49
N LYS A 209 -4.09 -16.13 -12.02
CA LYS A 209 -4.88 -17.24 -11.45
C LYS A 209 -5.02 -17.14 -9.94
N VAL A 210 -4.07 -16.49 -9.26
CA VAL A 210 -3.99 -16.49 -7.79
C VAL A 210 -3.92 -15.07 -7.23
N LEU A 211 -2.80 -14.37 -7.41
CA LEU A 211 -2.51 -13.15 -6.65
C LEU A 211 -3.47 -12.00 -7.00
N ASP A 212 -3.75 -11.77 -8.29
CA ASP A 212 -4.66 -10.71 -8.76
C ASP A 212 -6.14 -11.01 -8.43
N ARG A 213 -6.44 -12.20 -7.90
CA ARG A 213 -7.77 -12.57 -7.39
C ARG A 213 -7.94 -12.32 -5.90
N GLY A 214 -6.94 -11.70 -5.27
CA GLY A 214 -6.93 -11.41 -3.84
C GLY A 214 -6.65 -12.61 -2.96
N MET A 215 -6.09 -13.68 -3.52
CA MET A 215 -5.62 -14.84 -2.78
C MET A 215 -4.11 -14.74 -2.50
N VAL A 216 -3.62 -15.54 -1.55
CA VAL A 216 -2.18 -15.79 -1.39
C VAL A 216 -1.82 -17.10 -2.09
N GLY A 217 -0.62 -17.14 -2.67
CA GLY A 217 -0.16 -18.28 -3.46
C GLY A 217 0.89 -19.11 -2.72
N HIS A 218 0.71 -20.43 -2.69
CA HIS A 218 1.75 -21.37 -2.26
C HIS A 218 2.79 -21.55 -3.38
N TYR A 219 4.08 -21.51 -3.02
CA TYR A 219 5.14 -21.85 -3.96
C TYR A 219 5.13 -23.36 -4.24
N SER A 220 4.48 -23.78 -5.31
CA SER A 220 4.22 -25.20 -5.62
C SER A 220 4.94 -25.73 -6.86
N GLU A 221 5.53 -24.84 -7.65
CA GLU A 221 6.05 -25.16 -8.98
C GLU A 221 7.58 -25.04 -9.06
N GLY A 222 8.18 -25.96 -9.81
CA GLY A 222 9.60 -25.90 -10.20
C GLY A 222 10.57 -25.89 -9.00
N PRO A 223 11.71 -25.17 -9.11
CA PRO A 223 12.74 -25.17 -8.08
C PRO A 223 12.33 -24.42 -6.81
N LEU A 224 11.18 -23.75 -6.82
CA LEU A 224 10.64 -23.01 -5.67
C LEU A 224 9.61 -23.83 -4.89
N LYS A 225 9.31 -25.08 -5.28
CA LYS A 225 8.33 -25.91 -4.58
C LYS A 225 8.67 -26.03 -3.09
N THR A 226 7.75 -25.60 -2.24
CA THR A 226 7.84 -25.63 -0.78
C THR A 226 7.00 -26.75 -0.18
N ALA A 227 7.19 -27.03 1.12
CA ALA A 227 6.48 -28.09 1.82
C ALA A 227 5.06 -27.65 2.20
N MET A 228 4.09 -28.56 2.14
CA MET A 228 2.73 -28.31 2.65
C MET A 228 2.71 -28.15 4.18
N PRO A 229 1.71 -27.46 4.77
CA PRO A 229 1.67 -27.22 6.22
C PRO A 229 1.58 -28.51 7.05
N GLY A 230 0.96 -29.57 6.51
CA GLY A 230 0.90 -30.90 7.13
C GLY A 230 2.20 -31.71 7.07
N ALA A 231 3.22 -31.25 6.32
CA ALA A 231 4.51 -31.93 6.27
C ALA A 231 5.17 -31.94 7.65
N LYS A 232 5.82 -33.08 8.01
CA LYS A 232 6.46 -33.26 9.32
C LYS A 232 7.71 -32.38 9.52
N SER A 233 8.31 -31.92 8.43
CA SER A 233 9.40 -30.96 8.41
C SER A 233 9.41 -30.23 7.07
N GLY A 234 9.90 -29.00 7.06
CA GLY A 234 10.03 -28.15 5.89
C GLY A 234 9.58 -26.73 6.14
N ASN A 235 9.51 -25.97 5.05
CA ASN A 235 9.08 -24.60 5.03
C ASN A 235 7.89 -24.47 4.09
N PHE A 236 6.78 -23.89 4.55
CA PHE A 236 5.60 -23.59 3.77
C PHE A 236 5.67 -22.13 3.28
N GLY A 237 5.96 -21.95 1.99
CA GLY A 237 6.18 -20.63 1.41
C GLY A 237 4.91 -20.05 0.80
N LEU A 238 4.56 -18.82 1.16
CA LEU A 238 3.42 -18.08 0.62
C LEU A 238 3.86 -16.74 0.02
N ALA A 239 3.28 -16.38 -1.11
CA ALA A 239 3.40 -15.07 -1.73
C ALA A 239 2.05 -14.32 -1.69
N GLY A 240 2.09 -13.01 -1.47
CA GLY A 240 0.89 -12.17 -1.44
C GLY A 240 1.16 -10.73 -1.82
N HIS A 241 0.16 -10.08 -2.41
CA HIS A 241 0.25 -8.67 -2.81
C HIS A 241 0.42 -7.74 -1.60
N ARG A 242 1.18 -6.66 -1.81
CA ARG A 242 1.44 -5.64 -0.79
C ARG A 242 0.46 -4.48 -0.82
N ASN A 243 0.01 -4.06 -2.00
CA ASN A 243 -0.68 -2.77 -2.18
C ASN A 243 -1.89 -2.84 -3.11
N THR A 244 -2.15 -4.00 -3.72
CA THR A 244 -3.22 -4.17 -4.70
C THR A 244 -3.94 -5.49 -4.48
N HIS A 245 -5.07 -5.64 -5.16
CA HIS A 245 -5.92 -6.84 -5.14
C HIS A 245 -6.14 -7.38 -3.72
N GLY A 246 -6.65 -6.54 -2.83
CA GLY A 246 -6.99 -6.92 -1.46
C GLY A 246 -5.80 -6.93 -0.50
N GLU A 247 -4.59 -6.78 -1.03
CA GLU A 247 -3.37 -6.45 -0.28
C GLU A 247 -3.12 -7.25 1.00
N PRO A 248 -3.25 -8.60 0.96
CA PRO A 248 -3.26 -9.44 2.16
C PRO A 248 -1.97 -9.31 2.99
N PHE A 249 -0.84 -8.94 2.35
CA PHE A 249 0.44 -8.81 3.01
C PHE A 249 0.92 -7.37 3.22
N ARG A 250 0.03 -6.37 3.07
CA ARG A 250 0.39 -4.95 3.26
C ARG A 250 1.08 -4.65 4.58
N TYR A 251 0.64 -5.30 5.65
CA TYR A 251 1.10 -4.97 7.00
C TYR A 251 1.84 -6.11 7.70
N ILE A 252 2.37 -7.09 6.97
CA ILE A 252 3.15 -8.17 7.61
C ILE A 252 4.43 -7.65 8.29
N ASN A 253 4.90 -6.46 7.93
CA ASN A 253 5.99 -5.77 8.65
C ASN A 253 5.60 -5.30 10.07
N ARG A 254 4.30 -5.26 10.40
CA ARG A 254 3.80 -4.92 11.74
C ARG A 254 3.70 -6.15 12.65
N LEU A 255 3.96 -7.35 12.12
CA LEU A 255 4.08 -8.55 12.94
C LEU A 255 5.33 -8.45 13.82
N SER A 256 5.16 -8.90 15.04
CA SER A 256 6.11 -8.96 16.13
C SER A 256 6.30 -10.42 16.53
N LYS A 257 7.44 -10.73 17.14
CA LYS A 257 7.74 -12.08 17.59
C LYS A 257 6.63 -12.60 18.52
N GLY A 258 6.10 -13.77 18.22
CA GLY A 258 5.02 -14.41 18.97
C GLY A 258 3.63 -14.25 18.38
N ASP A 259 3.42 -13.28 17.47
CA ASP A 259 2.13 -13.11 16.80
C ASP A 259 1.76 -14.35 15.98
N GLU A 260 0.46 -14.64 15.92
CA GLU A 260 -0.06 -15.86 15.34
C GLU A 260 -0.34 -15.72 13.84
N ILE A 261 0.01 -16.77 13.11
CA ILE A 261 -0.29 -16.97 11.70
C ILE A 261 -0.92 -18.36 11.62
N VAL A 262 -2.21 -18.44 11.31
CA VAL A 262 -2.96 -19.70 11.34
C VAL A 262 -3.34 -20.12 9.93
N VAL A 263 -3.02 -21.35 9.56
CA VAL A 263 -3.44 -21.98 8.32
C VAL A 263 -4.56 -22.96 8.63
N GLU A 264 -5.76 -22.67 8.15
CA GLU A 264 -6.94 -23.53 8.27
C GLU A 264 -7.12 -24.35 6.99
N THR A 265 -7.21 -25.67 7.11
CA THR A 265 -7.53 -26.58 6.02
C THR A 265 -8.86 -27.30 6.28
N GLN A 266 -9.22 -28.22 5.38
CA GLN A 266 -10.38 -29.08 5.57
C GLN A 266 -10.29 -29.91 6.87
N ASP A 267 -9.10 -30.40 7.20
CA ASP A 267 -8.91 -31.39 8.27
C ASP A 267 -8.27 -30.80 9.54
N ASP A 268 -7.43 -29.76 9.41
CA ASP A 268 -6.55 -29.28 10.48
C ASP A 268 -6.41 -27.75 10.52
N TYR A 269 -6.07 -27.24 11.70
CA TYR A 269 -5.50 -25.92 11.93
C TYR A 269 -4.01 -26.07 12.23
N TYR A 270 -3.18 -25.30 11.53
CA TYR A 270 -1.75 -25.19 11.77
C TYR A 270 -1.43 -23.80 12.30
N VAL A 271 -1.02 -23.70 13.57
CA VAL A 271 -0.72 -22.42 14.22
C VAL A 271 0.79 -22.21 14.19
N TYR A 272 1.22 -21.11 13.59
CA TYR A 272 2.59 -20.64 13.58
C TYR A 272 2.72 -19.37 14.42
N LYS A 273 3.87 -19.19 15.06
CA LYS A 273 4.26 -17.91 15.68
C LYS A 273 5.35 -17.24 14.88
N MET A 274 5.14 -15.96 14.56
CA MET A 274 6.15 -15.11 13.93
C MET A 274 7.43 -15.14 14.76
N THR A 275 8.56 -15.36 14.11
CA THR A 275 9.87 -15.49 14.79
C THR A 275 10.85 -14.39 14.39
N SER A 276 10.94 -14.10 13.09
CA SER A 276 11.91 -13.15 12.53
C SER A 276 11.43 -12.61 11.19
N SER A 277 12.08 -11.54 10.72
CA SER A 277 11.79 -10.93 9.42
C SER A 277 13.06 -10.42 8.76
N LEU A 278 13.02 -10.30 7.43
CA LEU A 278 14.03 -9.65 6.61
C LEU A 278 13.35 -8.51 5.85
N PRO A 279 13.47 -7.26 6.33
CA PRO A 279 12.71 -6.12 5.82
C PRO A 279 12.89 -5.84 4.32
N VAL A 280 14.10 -6.10 3.82
CA VAL A 280 14.50 -5.84 2.43
C VAL A 280 15.45 -6.94 1.97
N THR A 281 15.13 -7.58 0.86
CA THR A 281 16.02 -8.51 0.15
C THR A 281 15.80 -8.45 -1.36
N SER A 282 16.78 -8.93 -2.13
CA SER A 282 16.66 -9.04 -3.58
C SER A 282 15.52 -9.99 -3.98
N PRO A 283 14.73 -9.70 -5.02
CA PRO A 283 13.75 -10.64 -5.58
C PRO A 283 14.35 -11.99 -5.99
N SER A 284 15.65 -12.03 -6.32
CA SER A 284 16.37 -13.25 -6.70
C SER A 284 16.83 -14.09 -5.50
N ASN A 285 16.65 -13.61 -4.26
CA ASN A 285 17.01 -14.37 -3.07
C ASN A 285 15.95 -15.44 -2.76
N THR A 286 16.02 -16.56 -3.48
CA THR A 286 15.11 -17.69 -3.32
C THR A 286 15.43 -18.55 -2.10
N SER A 287 16.63 -18.41 -1.51
CA SER A 287 17.08 -19.18 -0.34
C SER A 287 16.21 -18.98 0.91
N VAL A 288 15.43 -17.89 0.94
CA VAL A 288 14.44 -17.59 1.99
C VAL A 288 13.28 -18.61 2.05
N LEU A 289 13.12 -19.41 0.99
CA LEU A 289 12.14 -20.48 0.85
C LEU A 289 12.72 -21.88 1.12
N ASN A 290 14.03 -22.00 1.38
CA ASN A 290 14.64 -23.30 1.67
C ASN A 290 13.98 -23.97 2.88
N PRO A 291 14.05 -25.32 3.01
CA PRO A 291 13.49 -26.04 4.17
C PRO A 291 13.96 -25.52 5.52
N VAL A 292 15.21 -25.04 5.61
CA VAL A 292 15.74 -24.26 6.73
C VAL A 292 16.27 -22.93 6.16
N PRO A 293 15.50 -21.83 6.21
CA PRO A 293 15.89 -20.57 5.59
C PRO A 293 17.11 -19.93 6.28
N PRO A 294 18.25 -19.71 5.60
CA PRO A 294 19.50 -19.30 6.26
C PRO A 294 19.42 -17.98 7.05
N GLN A 295 18.67 -17.00 6.54
CA GLN A 295 18.54 -15.66 7.15
C GLN A 295 17.43 -15.56 8.20
N SER A 296 16.68 -16.64 8.44
CA SER A 296 15.59 -16.65 9.44
C SER A 296 16.10 -16.76 10.87
N GLY A 297 17.34 -17.23 11.08
CA GLY A 297 17.87 -17.60 12.38
C GLY A 297 17.50 -19.03 12.83
N PHE A 298 16.73 -19.78 12.04
CA PHE A 298 16.54 -21.22 12.26
C PHE A 298 17.82 -21.99 11.93
N LYS A 299 18.20 -22.93 12.80
CA LYS A 299 19.44 -23.72 12.69
C LYS A 299 19.22 -25.19 12.37
N GLU A 300 18.02 -25.69 12.62
CA GLU A 300 17.68 -27.11 12.54
C GLU A 300 16.43 -27.31 11.66
N PRO A 301 16.24 -28.52 11.11
CA PRO A 301 14.97 -28.90 10.49
C PRO A 301 13.79 -28.66 11.44
N GLY A 302 12.70 -28.14 10.92
CA GLY A 302 11.51 -27.80 11.68
C GLY A 302 10.33 -27.57 10.77
N ARG A 303 9.24 -27.03 11.31
CA ARG A 303 8.03 -26.71 10.55
C ARG A 303 7.87 -25.21 10.51
N TYR A 304 8.19 -24.63 9.37
CA TYR A 304 8.27 -23.19 9.17
C TYR A 304 7.21 -22.70 8.19
N ILE A 305 6.88 -21.42 8.29
CA ILE A 305 6.11 -20.68 7.29
C ILE A 305 6.91 -19.46 6.85
N THR A 306 6.96 -19.18 5.56
CA THR A 306 7.57 -17.97 4.99
C THR A 306 6.48 -17.16 4.28
N LEU A 307 6.29 -15.91 4.66
CA LEU A 307 5.45 -14.95 3.94
C LEU A 307 6.34 -14.01 3.12
N THR A 308 6.09 -13.90 1.82
CA THR A 308 6.84 -13.03 0.90
C THR A 308 5.94 -11.99 0.25
N THR A 309 6.42 -10.76 0.18
CA THR A 309 5.69 -9.67 -0.49
C THR A 309 6.65 -8.60 -1.04
N CYS A 310 6.16 -7.69 -1.86
CA CYS A 310 6.94 -6.58 -2.40
C CYS A 310 7.25 -5.53 -1.32
N THR A 311 8.38 -4.84 -1.49
CA THR A 311 8.77 -3.70 -0.65
C THR A 311 9.73 -2.78 -1.43
N PRO A 312 9.78 -1.47 -1.13
CA PRO A 312 8.82 -0.66 -0.37
C PRO A 312 7.38 -0.71 -0.92
N GLU A 313 6.44 -0.06 -0.25
CA GLU A 313 5.06 0.06 -0.75
C GLU A 313 5.01 0.71 -2.14
N PHE A 314 4.07 0.28 -2.98
CA PHE A 314 3.83 0.75 -4.35
C PHE A 314 4.96 0.49 -5.36
N THR A 315 5.94 -0.34 -5.00
CA THR A 315 7.03 -0.79 -5.87
C THR A 315 7.22 -2.30 -5.76
N SER A 316 7.93 -2.89 -6.72
CA SER A 316 8.33 -4.30 -6.76
C SER A 316 9.85 -4.51 -6.71
N LYS A 317 10.59 -3.45 -6.34
CA LYS A 317 12.07 -3.42 -6.36
C LYS A 317 12.70 -4.49 -5.48
N TYR A 318 12.18 -4.68 -4.27
CA TYR A 318 12.69 -5.65 -3.30
C TYR A 318 11.57 -6.55 -2.76
N ARG A 319 11.94 -7.46 -1.87
CA ARG A 319 11.01 -8.31 -1.12
C ARG A 319 11.16 -8.10 0.39
N LEU A 320 10.03 -8.11 1.07
CA LEU A 320 9.91 -8.25 2.52
C LEU A 320 9.59 -9.71 2.82
N ILE A 321 10.31 -10.29 3.78
CA ILE A 321 10.13 -11.68 4.20
C ILE A 321 9.80 -11.72 5.70
N VAL A 322 8.80 -12.54 6.06
CA VAL A 322 8.47 -12.86 7.45
C VAL A 322 8.52 -14.37 7.62
N TRP A 323 9.16 -14.84 8.69
CA TRP A 323 9.21 -16.26 9.04
C TRP A 323 8.45 -16.53 10.33
N GLY A 324 7.74 -17.66 10.36
CA GLY A 324 7.12 -18.21 11.55
C GLY A 324 7.51 -19.67 11.78
N LYS A 325 7.39 -20.13 13.03
CA LYS A 325 7.61 -21.52 13.44
C LYS A 325 6.31 -22.09 13.97
N MET A 326 5.96 -23.31 13.56
CA MET A 326 4.74 -23.98 14.03
C MET A 326 4.82 -24.27 15.53
N VAL A 327 3.71 -24.04 16.22
CA VAL A 327 3.53 -24.31 17.65
C VAL A 327 2.37 -25.26 17.94
N GLU A 328 1.38 -25.38 17.04
CA GLU A 328 0.25 -26.28 17.20
C GLU A 328 -0.17 -26.86 15.83
N GLU A 329 -0.48 -28.15 15.82
CA GLU A 329 -1.25 -28.82 14.76
C GLU A 329 -2.49 -29.40 15.44
N ARG A 330 -3.66 -28.93 15.02
CA ARG A 330 -4.92 -29.19 15.69
C ARG A 330 -5.96 -29.72 14.70
N PRO A 331 -6.46 -30.95 14.86
CA PRO A 331 -7.58 -31.43 14.05
C PRO A 331 -8.79 -30.51 14.18
N ARG A 332 -9.45 -30.22 13.04
CA ARG A 332 -10.63 -29.37 12.96
C ARG A 332 -11.77 -29.86 13.86
N SER A 333 -11.85 -31.18 14.09
CA SER A 333 -12.79 -31.82 15.02
C SER A 333 -12.63 -31.38 16.48
N LYS A 334 -11.50 -30.77 16.86
CA LYS A 334 -11.27 -30.18 18.19
C LYS A 334 -11.71 -28.72 18.28
N GLY A 335 -12.31 -28.15 17.23
CA GLY A 335 -12.70 -26.75 17.16
C GLY A 335 -11.54 -25.80 16.87
N LYS A 336 -11.85 -24.51 16.72
CA LYS A 336 -10.86 -23.46 16.41
C LYS A 336 -9.79 -23.35 17.51
N PRO A 337 -8.53 -23.06 17.16
CA PRO A 337 -7.48 -22.79 18.14
C PRO A 337 -7.73 -21.47 18.86
N ASP A 338 -7.12 -21.30 20.05
CA ASP A 338 -7.22 -20.08 20.87
C ASP A 338 -6.86 -18.81 20.09
N ALA A 339 -5.97 -18.95 19.11
CA ALA A 339 -5.56 -17.91 18.19
C ALA A 339 -6.68 -17.26 17.37
N LEU A 340 -7.82 -17.95 17.18
CA LEU A 340 -8.93 -17.50 16.34
C LEU A 340 -10.21 -17.16 17.12
N VAL A 341 -10.16 -17.16 18.46
CA VAL A 341 -11.33 -16.92 19.31
C VAL A 341 -11.17 -15.72 20.26
N ASN A 342 -10.00 -15.08 20.28
CA ASN A 342 -9.66 -13.98 21.17
C ASN A 342 -9.57 -12.62 20.48
#